data_AF-A0A438ERD1-F1
#
_entry.id   AF-A0A438ERD1-F1
#
_cell.length_a   1.000
_cell.length_b   1.000
_cell.length_c   1.000
_cell.angle_alpha   90.00
_cell.angle_beta   90.00
_cell.angle_gamma   90.00
#
_symmetry.space_group_name_H-M   'P 1'
#
loop_
_entity.id
_entity.type
_entity.pdbx_description
1 polymer ?
#
loop_
_entity_poly.entity_id
_entity_poly.type
_entity_poly.pdbx_seq_one_letter_code
_entity_poly.pdbx_strand_id
1 'polypeptide(L)' 'MVMAWLIHSMEDNIVDTYLLFPTAKRIWNAVTLAYSDLKNSSQMFELRNKARNLRQGEHDVTQYYTDLTKL' A
#
# COMPACT_ATOMS: atom_id res chain seq x y z
N MET A 1 -5.99 -26.64 -8.46
CA MET A 1 -4.78 -26.48 -7.61
C MET A 1 -4.47 -25.00 -7.46
N VAL A 2 -4.94 -24.37 -6.37
CA VAL A 2 -4.83 -22.90 -6.19
C VAL A 2 -3.39 -22.45 -5.91
N MET A 3 -2.62 -23.26 -5.16
CA MET A 3 -1.22 -22.94 -4.85
C MET A 3 -0.32 -22.93 -6.09
N ALA A 4 -0.43 -23.95 -6.95
CA ALA A 4 0.36 -24.02 -8.17
C ALA A 4 0.07 -22.83 -9.09
N TRP A 5 -1.20 -22.45 -9.24
CA TRP A 5 -1.57 -21.27 -10.03
C TRP A 5 -0.98 -19.97 -9.45
N LEU A 6 -1.01 -19.80 -8.13
CA LEU A 6 -0.39 -18.64 -7.47
C LEU A 6 1.13 -18.60 -7.68
N ILE A 7 1.82 -19.73 -7.55
CA ILE A 7 3.28 -19.83 -7.69
C ILE A 7 3.71 -19.51 -9.13
N HIS A 8 3.03 -20.04 -10.14
CA HIS A 8 3.34 -19.78 -11.55
C HIS A 8 3.00 -18.35 -12.01
N SER A 9 2.29 -17.57 -11.19
CA SER A 9 1.93 -16.18 -11.50
C SER A 9 2.86 -15.16 -10.84
N MET A 10 3.91 -15.59 -10.15
CA MET A 10 4.91 -14.71 -9.50
C MET A 10 6.16 -14.54 -10.37
N GLU A 11 6.95 -13.51 -10.10
CA GLU A 11 8.29 -13.37 -10.68
C GLU A 11 9.26 -14.43 -10.12
N ASP A 12 10.10 -15.00 -10.99
CA ASP A 12 11.00 -16.11 -10.65
C ASP A 12 11.97 -15.80 -9.49
N ASN A 13 12.28 -14.53 -9.26
CA ASN A 13 13.17 -14.05 -8.20
C ASN A 13 12.61 -14.19 -6.78
N ILE A 14 11.30 -14.40 -6.62
CA ILE A 14 10.63 -14.49 -5.31
C ILE A 14 9.94 -15.84 -5.07
N VAL A 15 9.75 -16.64 -6.12
CA VAL A 15 9.04 -17.94 -6.13
C VAL A 15 9.58 -18.91 -5.08
N ASP A 16 10.90 -19.03 -4.93
CA ASP A 16 11.56 -19.98 -4.01
C ASP A 16 11.18 -19.74 -2.54
N THR A 17 10.93 -18.48 -2.17
CA THR A 17 10.51 -18.13 -0.80
C THR A 17 9.08 -18.58 -0.53
N TYR A 18 8.26 -18.71 -1.57
CA TYR A 18 6.83 -19.01 -1.46
C TYR A 18 6.48 -20.50 -1.57
N LEU A 19 7.37 -21.32 -2.15
CA LEU A 19 7.20 -22.77 -2.29
C LEU A 19 7.08 -23.49 -0.93
N LEU A 20 7.69 -22.93 0.12
CA LEU A 20 7.73 -23.50 1.47
C LEU A 20 6.47 -23.19 2.30
N PHE A 21 5.53 -22.38 1.80
CA PHE A 21 4.32 -22.07 2.57
C PHE A 21 3.32 -23.24 2.55
N PRO A 22 2.84 -23.67 3.73
CA PRO A 22 1.99 -24.85 3.86
C PRO A 22 0.55 -24.61 3.38
N THR A 23 0.14 -23.37 3.09
CA THR A 23 -1.24 -23.01 2.75
C THR A 23 -1.32 -21.94 1.67
N ALA A 24 -2.31 -22.06 0.78
CA ALA A 24 -2.57 -21.09 -0.29
C ALA A 24 -2.85 -19.68 0.27
N LYS A 25 -3.50 -19.61 1.44
CA LYS A 25 -3.78 -18.34 2.14
C LYS A 25 -2.49 -17.60 2.53
N ARG A 26 -1.47 -18.32 3.00
CA ARG A 26 -0.18 -17.70 3.37
C ARG A 26 0.56 -17.21 2.14
N ILE A 27 0.56 -17.99 1.06
CA ILE A 27 1.10 -17.60 -0.25
C ILE A 27 0.41 -16.32 -0.73
N TRP A 28 -0.94 -16.31 -0.79
CA TRP A 28 -1.73 -15.16 -1.22
C TRP A 28 -1.48 -13.89 -0.39
N ASN A 29 -1.48 -13.99 0.94
CA ASN A 29 -1.25 -12.84 1.81
C ASN A 29 0.14 -12.23 1.60
N ALA A 30 1.16 -13.07 1.42
CA ALA A 30 2.52 -12.61 1.29
C ALA A 30 2.81 -12.03 -0.12
N VAL A 31 2.21 -12.61 -1.16
CA VAL A 31 2.17 -12.02 -2.51
C VAL A 31 1.46 -10.67 -2.48
N THR A 32 0.29 -10.61 -1.84
CA THR A 32 -0.47 -9.37 -1.70
C THR A 32 0.35 -8.32 -0.97
N LEU A 33 1.21 -8.69 -0.01
CA LEU A 33 2.10 -7.75 0.67
C LEU A 33 3.30 -7.34 -0.19
N ALA A 34 3.96 -8.30 -0.84
CA ALA A 34 5.14 -8.06 -1.69
C ALA A 34 4.81 -7.22 -2.93
N TYR A 35 3.64 -7.46 -3.53
CA TYR A 35 3.09 -6.72 -4.65
C TYR A 35 2.08 -5.66 -4.20
N SER A 36 1.79 -5.50 -2.90
CA SER A 36 1.01 -4.34 -2.44
C SER A 36 1.86 -3.13 -2.72
N ASP A 37 1.41 -2.41 -3.73
CA ASP A 37 2.05 -1.26 -4.32
C ASP A 37 2.80 -0.44 -3.26
N LEU A 38 4.14 -0.36 -3.36
CA LEU A 38 4.91 0.68 -2.67
C LEU A 38 4.34 2.07 -2.97
N LYS A 39 3.56 2.20 -4.04
CA LYS A 39 2.71 3.35 -4.37
C LYS A 39 1.79 3.77 -3.23
N ASN A 40 1.23 2.84 -2.43
CA ASN A 40 0.49 3.20 -1.22
C ASN A 40 1.41 3.83 -0.16
N SER A 41 2.66 3.36 -0.03
CA SER A 41 3.61 3.99 0.90
C SER A 41 4.04 5.39 0.43
N SER A 42 4.24 5.59 -0.89
CA SER A 42 4.52 6.91 -1.48
C SER A 42 3.31 7.84 -1.36
N GLN A 43 2.10 7.38 -1.70
CA GLN A 43 0.87 8.16 -1.55
C GLN A 43 0.57 8.50 -0.09
N MET A 44 0.78 7.57 0.84
CA MET A 44 0.66 7.81 2.28
C MET A 44 1.72 8.80 2.78
N PHE A 45 2.94 8.72 2.27
CA PHE A 45 4.00 9.67 2.59
C PHE A 45 3.66 11.08 2.08
N GLU A 46 3.22 11.19 0.82
CA GLU A 46 2.75 12.45 0.23
C GLU A 46 1.56 13.03 1.00
N LEU A 47 0.58 12.20 1.36
CA LEU A 47 -0.58 12.61 2.17
C LEU A 47 -0.14 13.14 3.54
N ARG A 48 0.74 12.40 4.23
CA ARG A 48 1.32 12.83 5.51
C ARG A 48 2.09 14.14 5.38
N ASN A 49 2.83 14.31 4.28
CA ASN A 49 3.61 15.51 4.03
C ASN A 49 2.70 16.71 3.75
N LYS A 50 1.66 16.54 2.93
CA LYS A 50 0.62 17.56 2.70
C LYS A 50 -0.09 17.95 4.00
N ALA A 51 -0.51 16.97 4.80
CA ALA A 51 -1.15 17.22 6.10
C ALA A 51 -0.22 17.96 7.07
N ARG A 52 1.08 17.60 7.11
CA ARG A 52 2.08 18.27 7.96
C ARG A 52 2.35 19.72 7.54
N ASN A 53 2.30 20.00 6.25
CA ASN A 53 2.55 21.33 5.69
C ASN A 53 1.29 22.21 5.66
N LEU A 54 0.10 21.61 5.77
CA LEU A 54 -1.16 22.35 5.84
C LEU A 54 -1.23 23.15 7.14
N ARG A 55 -1.26 24.47 7.01
CA ARG A 55 -1.40 25.42 8.13
C ARG A 55 -2.49 26.40 7.80
N GLN A 56 -3.29 26.77 8.80
CA GLN A 56 -4.35 27.77 8.62
C GLN A 56 -3.77 29.12 8.15
N GLY A 57 -2.74 29.63 8.83
CA GLY A 57 -2.15 30.92 8.46
C GLY A 57 -3.18 32.05 8.49
N GLU A 58 -3.21 32.87 7.43
CA GLU A 58 -4.18 33.95 7.22
C GLU A 58 -5.51 33.47 6.59
N HIS A 59 -5.67 32.17 6.30
CA HIS A 59 -6.89 31.66 5.69
C HIS A 59 -8.06 31.63 6.69
N ASP A 60 -9.27 31.83 6.16
CA ASP A 60 -10.49 31.65 6.95
C ASP A 60 -10.60 30.20 7.47
N VAL A 61 -11.13 30.04 8.68
CA VAL A 61 -11.27 28.74 9.34
C VAL A 61 -12.05 27.75 8.47
N THR A 62 -13.06 28.24 7.75
CA THR A 62 -13.89 27.41 6.86
C THR A 62 -13.09 26.88 5.68
N GLN A 63 -12.21 27.70 5.10
CA GLN A 63 -11.36 27.33 3.98
C GLN A 63 -10.31 26.31 4.42
N TYR A 64 -9.62 26.57 5.54
CA TYR A 64 -8.67 25.63 6.11
C TYR A 64 -9.31 24.26 6.43
N TYR A 65 -10.50 24.26 7.05
CA TYR A 65 -11.21 23.03 7.36
C TYR A 65 -11.62 22.25 6.11
N THR A 66 -12.05 22.95 5.06
CA THR A 66 -12.40 22.35 3.78
C THR A 66 -11.19 21.70 3.10
N ASP A 67 -10.02 22.34 3.17
CA ASP A 67 -8.79 21.79 2.60
C ASP A 67 -8.27 20.59 3.41
N LEU A 68 -8.42 20.62 4.73
CA LEU A 68 -8.11 19.49 5.60
C LEU A 68 -8.99 18.27 5.32
N THR A 69 -10.27 18.47 5.02
CA THR A 69 -11.21 17.37 4.72
C THR A 69 -11.06 16.81 3.30
N LYS A 70 -10.31 17.48 2.42
CA LYS A 70 -10.02 17.04 1.04
C LYS A 70 -8.68 16.30 0.89
N LEU A 71 -7.87 16.25 1.95
CA LEU A 71 -6.65 15.42 2.01
C LEU A 71 -7.00 13.94 1.99
#